data_AF-A0A0S4TDU0-F1
#
_entry.id   AF-A0A0S4TDU0-F1
#
_cell.length_a   1.000
_cell.length_b   1.000
_cell.length_c   1.000
_cell.angle_alpha   90.00
_cell.angle_beta   90.00
_cell.angle_gamma   90.00
#
_symmetry.space_group_name_H-M   'P 1'
#
loop_
_entity.id
_entity.type
_entity.pdbx_description
1 polymer ?
#
loop_
_entity_poly.entity_id
_entity_poly.type
_entity_poly.pdbx_seq_one_letter_code
_entity_poly.pdbx_strand_id
1 'polypeptide(L)'
;MSSFILFLGSGTEQGTPNLEHVFKNIDNVNKGNDPFCDICQDSIKIKNKNVRNPFSILIKNPVNNLNSSESERHDTFLFEIGSTFRISMLEYAIPANINRVDAIFCMGSDESSFNGIDETREVQKYERPVGNDGIVFYEPKIRVPIYLTSSAINKFNDWYSYIINYSLKDDLKSKTKVGCVQLNILDPRNSPDVTTIDSISKFNDYISSNNDIEISDDIDENLTLNPVIIQYSNEIKITSLFFIDSDNKLSSGYCIEYASDKKLICVIPRYSIIPKETLAFLKTIQLINILIFPIVPNESISINSKSIKDSINFCANMINTENIFFYSIDCKYSHDFVQEIVDKNSIEFPNLKFTVSFDSQIIPIIT
;
A
#
# COMPACT_ATOMS: atom_id res chain seq x y z
N MET A 1 4.82 -17.14 -16.69
CA MET A 1 4.83 -15.66 -16.55
C MET A 1 5.90 -15.30 -15.54
N SER A 2 6.55 -14.15 -15.66
CA SER A 2 7.55 -13.68 -14.68
C SER A 2 6.89 -12.98 -13.49
N SER A 3 7.54 -13.00 -12.34
CA SER A 3 7.15 -12.26 -11.14
C SER A 3 7.50 -10.78 -11.31
N PHE A 4 6.58 -9.88 -10.94
CA PHE A 4 6.80 -8.43 -11.10
C PHE A 4 6.04 -7.60 -10.07
N ILE A 5 6.49 -6.36 -9.89
CA ILE A 5 5.78 -5.29 -9.20
C ILE A 5 5.18 -4.36 -10.26
N LEU A 6 3.93 -3.93 -10.08
CA LEU A 6 3.24 -2.95 -10.90
C LEU A 6 2.81 -1.76 -10.05
N PHE A 7 3.22 -0.55 -10.42
CA PHE A 7 2.74 0.68 -9.80
C PHE A 7 1.36 1.05 -10.34
N LEU A 8 0.33 0.95 -9.48
CA LEU A 8 -1.01 1.46 -9.75
C LEU A 8 -1.15 2.95 -9.44
N GLY A 9 -0.32 3.42 -8.50
CA GLY A 9 -0.17 4.81 -8.13
C GLY A 9 1.16 5.06 -7.44
N SER A 10 1.73 6.24 -7.67
CA SER A 10 3.07 6.64 -7.21
C SER A 10 3.13 8.01 -6.53
N GLY A 11 1.97 8.68 -6.43
CA GLY A 11 1.82 10.02 -5.87
C GLY A 11 1.58 10.04 -4.36
N THR A 12 1.34 11.23 -3.84
CA THR A 12 0.80 11.46 -2.49
C THR A 12 -0.69 11.10 -2.43
N GLU A 13 -1.28 11.13 -1.24
CA GLU A 13 -2.71 10.87 -1.00
C GLU A 13 -3.69 11.68 -1.89
N GLN A 14 -3.28 12.87 -2.33
CA GLN A 14 -4.11 13.76 -3.14
C GLN A 14 -3.99 13.47 -4.65
N GLY A 15 -2.98 12.70 -5.05
CA GLY A 15 -2.64 12.44 -6.45
C GLY A 15 -2.21 13.70 -7.24
N THR A 16 -2.00 13.51 -8.53
CA THR A 16 -1.72 14.56 -9.51
C THR A 16 -2.39 14.20 -10.84
N PRO A 17 -3.20 15.10 -11.44
CA PRO A 17 -3.49 16.46 -11.00
C PRO A 17 -4.32 16.51 -9.70
N ASN A 18 -4.02 17.49 -8.84
CA ASN A 18 -4.82 17.78 -7.64
C ASN A 18 -6.03 18.64 -8.03
N LEU A 19 -7.25 18.22 -7.67
CA LEU A 19 -8.49 18.87 -8.10
C LEU A 19 -8.61 20.33 -7.63
N GLU A 20 -8.18 20.63 -6.41
CA GLU A 20 -8.20 22.00 -5.88
C GLU A 20 -7.26 22.91 -6.67
N HIS A 21 -6.06 22.43 -7.01
CA HIS A 21 -5.12 23.18 -7.84
C HIS A 21 -5.70 23.46 -9.24
N VAL A 22 -6.42 22.51 -9.83
CA VAL A 22 -7.08 22.72 -11.12
C VAL A 22 -8.16 23.81 -11.04
N PHE A 23 -8.97 23.81 -9.98
CA PHE A 23 -9.97 24.87 -9.79
C PHE A 23 -9.31 26.24 -9.53
N LYS A 24 -8.27 26.29 -8.69
CA LYS A 24 -7.48 27.51 -8.46
C LYS A 24 -6.83 28.03 -9.72
N ASN A 25 -6.36 27.16 -10.63
CA ASN A 25 -5.83 27.59 -11.92
C ASN A 25 -6.89 28.29 -12.77
N ILE A 26 -8.11 27.76 -12.82
CA ILE A 26 -9.24 28.40 -13.52
C ILE A 26 -9.59 29.73 -12.87
N ASP A 27 -9.64 29.78 -11.54
CA ASP A 27 -9.94 31.01 -10.79
C ASP A 27 -8.83 32.05 -10.92
N ASN A 28 -7.54 31.69 -10.92
CA ASN A 28 -6.44 32.60 -11.22
C ASN A 28 -6.63 33.21 -12.62
N VAL A 29 -6.90 32.38 -13.64
CA VAL A 29 -7.16 32.89 -14.99
C VAL A 29 -8.31 33.92 -15.01
N ASN A 30 -9.30 33.77 -14.12
CA ASN A 30 -10.45 34.67 -14.05
C ASN A 30 -10.31 35.85 -13.07
N LYS A 31 -9.50 35.73 -12.01
CA LYS A 31 -9.48 36.62 -10.83
C LYS A 31 -8.09 37.04 -10.36
N GLY A 32 -7.02 36.38 -10.82
CA GLY A 32 -5.61 36.76 -10.63
C GLY A 32 -5.00 36.61 -9.24
N ASN A 33 -5.61 35.87 -8.31
CA ASN A 33 -5.24 35.94 -6.89
C ASN A 33 -4.56 34.69 -6.28
N ASP A 34 -4.65 33.50 -6.90
CA ASP A 34 -4.08 32.25 -6.36
C ASP A 34 -2.85 31.77 -7.15
N PRO A 35 -1.85 31.10 -6.55
CA PRO A 35 -0.70 30.58 -7.28
C PRO A 35 -1.12 29.49 -8.29
N PHE A 36 -0.65 29.63 -9.54
CA PHE A 36 -0.92 28.69 -10.61
C PHE A 36 0.00 27.46 -10.53
N CYS A 37 -0.58 26.26 -10.69
CA CYS A 37 0.16 25.00 -10.74
C CYS A 37 0.20 24.46 -12.18
N ASP A 38 1.33 24.68 -12.87
CA ASP A 38 1.54 24.25 -14.25
C ASP A 38 1.44 22.72 -14.40
N ILE A 39 2.00 21.97 -13.44
CA ILE A 39 2.03 20.50 -13.50
C ILE A 39 0.62 19.92 -13.45
N CYS A 40 -0.24 20.43 -12.56
CA CYS A 40 -1.65 20.01 -12.53
C CYS A 40 -2.37 20.39 -13.82
N GLN A 41 -2.11 21.59 -14.36
CA GLN A 41 -2.75 22.02 -15.61
C GLN A 41 -2.38 21.13 -16.79
N ASP A 42 -1.10 20.79 -16.93
CA ASP A 42 -0.61 19.99 -18.04
C ASP A 42 -1.02 18.52 -17.93
N SER A 43 -1.09 18.00 -16.69
CA SER A 43 -1.50 16.62 -16.40
C SER A 43 -2.96 16.33 -16.76
N ILE A 44 -3.83 17.35 -16.87
CA ILE A 44 -5.20 17.18 -17.38
C ILE A 44 -5.20 16.91 -18.89
N LYS A 45 -4.27 17.51 -19.62
CA LYS A 45 -4.29 17.52 -21.09
C LYS A 45 -3.61 16.28 -21.68
N ILE A 46 -2.53 15.83 -21.05
CA ILE A 46 -1.65 14.80 -21.59
C ILE A 46 -1.31 13.81 -20.49
N LYS A 47 -1.53 12.51 -20.76
CA LYS A 47 -1.05 11.44 -19.89
C LYS A 47 0.48 11.39 -19.96
N ASN A 48 1.13 11.70 -18.86
CA ASN A 48 2.59 11.69 -18.71
C ASN A 48 2.95 11.19 -17.30
N LYS A 49 4.25 11.12 -16.97
CA LYS A 49 4.72 10.60 -15.67
C LYS A 49 4.41 11.50 -14.46
N ASN A 50 3.85 12.69 -14.69
CA ASN A 50 3.34 13.56 -13.63
C ASN A 50 1.89 13.20 -13.24
N VAL A 51 1.15 12.49 -14.10
CA VAL A 51 -0.15 11.92 -13.72
C VAL A 51 0.12 10.78 -12.74
N ARG A 52 -0.36 10.95 -11.51
CA ARG A 52 -0.06 10.08 -10.38
C ARG A 52 -1.29 9.86 -9.54
N ASN A 53 -1.74 8.63 -9.46
CA ASN A 53 -2.69 8.20 -8.46
C ASN A 53 -2.02 8.15 -7.07
N PRO A 54 -2.81 8.21 -5.98
CA PRO A 54 -2.32 7.88 -4.64
C PRO A 54 -1.59 6.54 -4.64
N PHE A 55 -0.57 6.41 -3.77
CA PHE A 55 0.30 5.25 -3.76
C PHE A 55 -0.49 3.95 -3.68
N SER A 56 -0.20 3.05 -4.62
CA SER A 56 -0.70 1.68 -4.61
C SER A 56 0.14 0.84 -5.56
N ILE A 57 0.46 -0.39 -5.16
CA ILE A 57 1.23 -1.33 -5.97
C ILE A 57 0.60 -2.71 -5.94
N LEU A 58 0.80 -3.46 -7.03
CA LEU A 58 0.53 -4.88 -7.10
C LEU A 58 1.85 -5.65 -7.20
N ILE A 59 2.00 -6.68 -6.39
CA ILE A 59 3.10 -7.64 -6.50
C ILE A 59 2.49 -8.94 -6.98
N LYS A 60 2.86 -9.37 -8.19
CA LYS A 60 2.43 -10.63 -8.77
C LYS A 60 3.58 -11.62 -8.69
N ASN A 61 3.37 -12.71 -7.97
CA ASN A 61 4.25 -13.88 -8.03
C ASN A 61 3.48 -15.09 -8.60
N PRO A 62 3.77 -15.53 -9.84
CA PRO A 62 3.25 -16.79 -10.34
C PRO A 62 3.95 -17.94 -9.62
N VAL A 63 3.26 -18.59 -8.69
CA VAL A 63 3.75 -19.85 -8.12
C VAL A 63 3.52 -20.95 -9.16
N ASN A 64 4.60 -21.43 -9.78
CA ASN A 64 4.55 -22.61 -10.65
C ASN A 64 4.40 -23.88 -9.80
N ASN A 65 3.19 -24.19 -9.35
CA ASN A 65 2.89 -25.54 -8.85
C ASN A 65 2.68 -26.49 -10.03
N LEU A 66 3.78 -27.05 -10.54
CA LEU A 66 3.76 -28.04 -11.63
C LEU A 66 3.10 -29.38 -11.25
N ASN A 67 2.73 -29.59 -9.98
CA ASN A 67 2.29 -30.89 -9.46
C ASN A 67 0.91 -30.90 -8.78
N SER A 68 0.15 -29.80 -8.78
CA SER A 68 -1.21 -29.81 -8.22
C SER A 68 -2.25 -29.67 -9.32
N SER A 69 -3.23 -30.58 -9.34
CA SER A 69 -4.47 -30.48 -10.12
C SER A 69 -5.33 -29.25 -9.78
N GLU A 70 -4.87 -28.39 -8.86
CA GLU A 70 -5.43 -27.07 -8.62
C GLU A 70 -4.87 -26.09 -9.65
N SER A 71 -5.70 -25.77 -10.65
CA SER A 71 -5.48 -24.71 -11.62
C SER A 71 -4.95 -23.42 -10.96
N GLU A 72 -3.79 -22.95 -11.41
CA GLU A 72 -3.32 -21.56 -11.32
C GLU A 72 -3.44 -20.87 -9.95
N ARG A 73 -2.57 -21.23 -9.00
CA ARG A 73 -2.28 -20.36 -7.85
C ARG A 73 -1.45 -19.16 -8.33
N HIS A 74 -2.09 -18.01 -8.47
CA HIS A 74 -1.42 -16.71 -8.57
C HIS A 74 -1.38 -16.12 -7.17
N ASP A 75 -0.22 -15.68 -6.71
CA ASP A 75 -0.10 -14.93 -5.47
C ASP A 75 0.01 -13.45 -5.85
N THR A 76 -1.12 -12.74 -5.83
CA THR A 76 -1.20 -11.32 -6.17
C THR A 76 -1.50 -10.48 -4.93
N PHE A 77 -0.52 -9.71 -4.47
CA PHE A 77 -0.62 -8.85 -3.29
C PHE A 77 -0.85 -7.41 -3.71
N LEU A 78 -1.93 -6.82 -3.22
CA LEU A 78 -2.21 -5.39 -3.35
C LEU A 78 -1.73 -4.67 -2.10
N PHE A 79 -0.98 -3.59 -2.29
CA PHE A 79 -0.61 -2.67 -1.22
C PHE A 79 -1.36 -1.37 -1.43
N GLU A 80 -2.12 -0.98 -0.41
CA GLU A 80 -3.13 0.08 -0.44
C GLU A 80 -4.23 -0.11 -1.49
N ILE A 81 -5.48 0.02 -1.04
CA ILE A 81 -6.68 -0.01 -1.89
C ILE A 81 -7.35 1.36 -1.84
N GLY A 82 -6.68 2.37 -2.40
CA GLY A 82 -7.15 3.75 -2.42
C GLY A 82 -8.31 4.02 -3.39
N SER A 83 -8.80 5.27 -3.38
CA SER A 83 -9.95 5.73 -4.17
C SER A 83 -9.82 5.56 -5.69
N THR A 84 -8.59 5.50 -6.20
CA THR A 84 -8.28 5.33 -7.62
C THR A 84 -8.20 3.88 -8.07
N PHE A 85 -8.37 2.91 -7.15
CA PHE A 85 -8.21 1.48 -7.42
C PHE A 85 -8.95 1.02 -8.68
N ARG A 86 -10.22 1.40 -8.84
CA ARG A 86 -11.03 1.02 -10.01
C ARG A 86 -10.37 1.44 -11.33
N ILE A 87 -9.92 2.70 -11.41
CA ILE A 87 -9.32 3.26 -12.63
C ILE A 87 -7.95 2.62 -12.86
N SER A 88 -7.10 2.54 -11.84
CA SER A 88 -5.77 1.93 -11.96
C SER A 88 -5.84 0.44 -12.35
N MET A 89 -6.83 -0.30 -11.86
CA MET A 89 -7.06 -1.69 -12.27
C MET A 89 -7.39 -1.80 -13.76
N LEU A 90 -8.31 -0.96 -14.25
CA LEU A 90 -8.71 -0.94 -15.66
C LEU A 90 -7.58 -0.51 -16.59
N GLU A 91 -6.84 0.52 -16.20
CA GLU A 91 -5.80 1.12 -17.04
C GLU A 91 -4.48 0.37 -17.02
N TYR A 92 -4.11 -0.25 -15.89
CA TYR A 92 -2.77 -0.79 -15.68
C TYR A 92 -2.77 -2.28 -15.36
N ALA A 93 -3.60 -2.72 -14.41
CA ALA A 93 -3.59 -4.11 -13.94
C ALA A 93 -4.12 -5.10 -15.00
N ILE A 94 -5.28 -4.81 -15.60
CA ILE A 94 -5.90 -5.69 -16.61
C ILE A 94 -5.00 -5.83 -17.85
N PRO A 95 -4.43 -4.76 -18.42
CA PRO A 95 -3.45 -4.87 -19.50
C PRO A 95 -2.20 -5.69 -19.12
N ALA A 96 -1.79 -5.66 -17.84
CA ALA A 96 -0.71 -6.49 -17.30
C ALA A 96 -1.14 -7.94 -16.95
N ASN A 97 -2.35 -8.34 -17.36
CA ASN A 97 -2.95 -9.65 -17.07
C ASN A 97 -3.05 -9.95 -15.57
N ILE A 98 -3.52 -8.96 -14.80
CA ILE A 98 -3.94 -9.09 -13.40
C ILE A 98 -5.45 -8.88 -13.34
N ASN A 99 -6.17 -9.91 -12.92
CA ASN A 99 -7.63 -9.92 -12.84
C ASN A 99 -8.16 -10.38 -11.47
N ARG A 100 -7.26 -10.54 -10.49
CA ARG A 100 -7.56 -11.03 -9.15
C ARG A 100 -6.56 -10.42 -8.16
N VAL A 101 -7.02 -10.24 -6.93
CA VAL A 101 -6.21 -9.88 -5.77
C VAL A 101 -6.38 -10.98 -4.73
N ASP A 102 -5.27 -11.48 -4.19
CA ASP A 102 -5.23 -12.62 -3.26
C ASP A 102 -5.04 -12.20 -1.81
N ALA A 103 -4.44 -11.03 -1.59
CA ALA A 103 -4.36 -10.39 -0.29
C ALA A 103 -4.19 -8.86 -0.46
N ILE A 104 -4.68 -8.12 0.52
CA ILE A 104 -4.59 -6.67 0.59
C ILE A 104 -3.81 -6.30 1.84
N PHE A 105 -2.75 -5.51 1.68
CA PHE A 105 -1.90 -5.01 2.75
C PHE A 105 -2.07 -3.50 2.82
N CYS A 106 -2.75 -3.02 3.86
CA CYS A 106 -2.90 -1.58 4.09
C CYS A 106 -1.72 -1.09 4.91
N MET A 107 -1.14 0.05 4.52
CA MET A 107 0.07 0.57 5.15
C MET A 107 -0.26 1.71 6.12
N GLY A 108 -1.20 2.58 5.76
CA GLY A 108 -1.69 3.66 6.62
C GLY A 108 -3.05 3.39 7.29
N SER A 109 -3.52 4.41 8.02
CA SER A 109 -4.85 4.46 8.64
C SER A 109 -5.73 5.57 8.04
N ASP A 110 -5.24 6.25 7.00
CA ASP A 110 -5.92 7.34 6.31
C ASP A 110 -6.87 6.83 5.21
N GLU A 111 -7.71 7.73 4.68
CA GLU A 111 -8.63 7.37 3.60
C GLU A 111 -7.90 6.85 2.34
N SER A 112 -6.70 7.37 2.05
CA SER A 112 -5.96 6.95 0.85
C SER A 112 -5.54 5.47 0.90
N SER A 113 -5.48 4.90 2.10
CA SER A 113 -5.06 3.52 2.35
C SER A 113 -6.13 2.48 1.96
N PHE A 114 -7.42 2.79 2.13
CA PHE A 114 -8.50 1.81 1.91
C PHE A 114 -9.85 2.36 1.40
N ASN A 115 -9.93 3.59 0.89
CA ASN A 115 -11.21 4.14 0.39
C ASN A 115 -11.74 3.45 -0.89
N GLY A 116 -10.92 2.64 -1.56
CA GLY A 116 -11.33 1.76 -2.65
C GLY A 116 -11.88 0.40 -2.22
N ILE A 117 -12.04 0.14 -0.91
CA ILE A 117 -12.37 -1.20 -0.40
C ILE A 117 -13.68 -1.78 -0.99
N ASP A 118 -14.66 -0.94 -1.30
CA ASP A 118 -15.90 -1.36 -1.97
C ASP A 118 -15.68 -2.15 -3.26
N GLU A 119 -14.59 -1.83 -3.98
CA GLU A 119 -14.23 -2.43 -5.25
C GLU A 119 -13.57 -3.82 -5.09
N THR A 120 -13.28 -4.25 -3.86
CA THR A 120 -12.87 -5.64 -3.58
C THR A 120 -13.86 -6.65 -4.14
N ARG A 121 -15.16 -6.29 -4.14
CA ARG A 121 -16.20 -7.09 -4.76
C ARG A 121 -15.88 -7.43 -6.22
N GLU A 122 -15.24 -6.55 -6.97
CA GLU A 122 -14.96 -6.79 -8.39
C GLU A 122 -13.79 -7.74 -8.65
N VAL A 123 -12.81 -7.79 -7.74
CA VAL A 123 -11.65 -8.68 -7.84
C VAL A 123 -11.82 -10.02 -7.13
N GLN A 124 -13.00 -10.24 -6.54
CA GLN A 124 -13.40 -11.47 -5.86
C GLN A 124 -14.17 -12.44 -6.75
N LYS A 125 -14.01 -13.74 -6.49
CA LYS A 125 -14.82 -14.80 -7.13
C LYS A 125 -16.16 -14.94 -6.40
N TYR A 126 -17.27 -14.88 -7.15
CA TYR A 126 -18.62 -15.08 -6.64
C TYR A 126 -19.30 -16.27 -7.28
N GLU A 127 -20.12 -16.94 -6.50
CA GLU A 127 -21.20 -17.80 -6.96
C GLU A 127 -22.50 -17.02 -7.07
N ARG A 128 -23.40 -17.55 -7.91
CA ARG A 128 -24.73 -16.97 -8.15
C ARG A 128 -25.82 -18.02 -7.90
N PRO A 129 -26.02 -18.45 -6.65
CA PRO A 129 -27.07 -19.41 -6.35
C PRO A 129 -28.44 -18.78 -6.61
N VAL A 130 -29.38 -19.60 -7.08
CA VAL A 130 -30.78 -19.22 -7.32
C VAL A 130 -31.63 -19.84 -6.22
N GLY A 131 -32.39 -19.01 -5.50
CA GLY A 131 -33.32 -19.45 -4.49
C GLY A 131 -34.51 -20.20 -5.09
N ASN A 132 -35.24 -20.93 -4.24
CA ASN A 132 -36.45 -21.66 -4.64
C ASN A 132 -37.57 -20.74 -5.15
N ASP A 133 -37.51 -19.45 -4.79
CA ASP A 133 -38.39 -18.37 -5.25
C ASP A 133 -37.92 -17.72 -6.57
N GLY A 134 -36.84 -18.22 -7.18
CA GLY A 134 -36.25 -17.70 -8.41
C GLY A 134 -35.35 -16.48 -8.22
N ILE A 135 -35.12 -16.03 -6.98
CA ILE A 135 -34.25 -14.88 -6.70
C ILE A 135 -32.78 -15.30 -6.85
N VAL A 136 -32.01 -14.52 -7.61
CA VAL A 136 -30.56 -14.71 -7.76
C VAL A 136 -29.83 -13.98 -6.62
N PHE A 137 -28.93 -14.69 -5.95
CA PHE A 137 -28.06 -14.14 -4.92
C PHE A 137 -26.61 -14.06 -5.41
N TYR A 138 -25.80 -13.31 -4.69
CA TYR A 138 -24.35 -13.26 -4.80
C TYR A 138 -23.75 -13.82 -3.52
N GLU A 139 -22.83 -14.76 -3.67
CA GLU A 139 -22.13 -15.39 -2.54
C GLU A 139 -20.63 -15.42 -2.86
N PRO A 140 -19.77 -14.71 -2.10
CA PRO A 140 -18.33 -14.72 -2.33
C PRO A 140 -17.77 -16.09 -1.96
N LYS A 141 -17.01 -16.72 -2.88
CA LYS A 141 -16.38 -18.03 -2.61
C LYS A 141 -15.30 -17.95 -1.53
N ILE A 142 -14.59 -16.82 -1.50
CA ILE A 142 -13.41 -16.60 -0.66
C ILE A 142 -13.47 -15.17 -0.12
N ARG A 143 -13.26 -15.03 1.18
CA ARG A 143 -13.00 -13.75 1.83
C ARG A 143 -11.57 -13.32 1.52
N VAL A 144 -11.37 -12.14 0.94
CA VAL A 144 -10.00 -11.68 0.62
C VAL A 144 -9.32 -11.27 1.93
N PRO A 145 -8.17 -11.87 2.30
CA PRO A 145 -7.40 -11.43 3.44
C PRO A 145 -7.02 -9.96 3.30
N ILE A 146 -7.41 -9.16 4.30
CA ILE A 146 -6.94 -7.78 4.46
C ILE A 146 -6.14 -7.69 5.75
N TYR A 147 -4.96 -7.06 5.66
CA TYR A 147 -4.06 -6.84 6.77
C TYR A 147 -4.05 -5.36 7.13
N LEU A 148 -4.42 -5.06 8.38
CA LEU A 148 -4.64 -3.71 8.90
C LEU A 148 -3.87 -3.56 10.21
N THR A 149 -3.28 -2.39 10.47
CA THR A 149 -2.78 -2.06 11.81
C THR A 149 -3.93 -1.89 12.81
N SER A 150 -3.61 -1.90 14.11
CA SER A 150 -4.58 -1.60 15.17
C SER A 150 -5.22 -0.21 15.03
N SER A 151 -4.51 0.77 14.45
CA SER A 151 -5.09 2.09 14.12
C SER A 151 -5.95 2.07 12.86
N ALA A 152 -5.54 1.33 11.82
CA ALA A 152 -6.30 1.22 10.59
C ALA A 152 -7.66 0.52 10.79
N ILE A 153 -7.74 -0.51 11.64
CA ILE A 153 -9.01 -1.21 11.90
C ILE A 153 -10.05 -0.32 12.60
N ASN A 154 -9.63 0.62 13.46
CA ASN A 154 -10.53 1.58 14.10
C ASN A 154 -11.20 2.48 13.04
N LYS A 155 -10.40 3.05 12.12
CA LYS A 155 -10.91 3.87 11.00
C LYS A 155 -11.74 3.05 10.01
N PHE A 156 -11.32 1.82 9.74
CA PHE A 156 -12.05 0.90 8.89
C PHE A 156 -13.44 0.58 9.46
N ASN A 157 -13.56 0.43 10.78
CA ASN A 157 -14.83 0.27 11.47
C ASN A 157 -15.72 1.50 11.34
N ASP A 158 -15.16 2.69 11.56
CA ASP A 158 -15.90 3.95 11.49
C ASP A 158 -16.50 4.19 10.09
N TRP A 159 -15.73 3.92 9.03
CA TRP A 159 -16.12 4.24 7.65
C TRP A 159 -16.79 3.08 6.91
N TYR A 160 -16.42 1.82 7.22
CA TYR A 160 -16.84 0.63 6.47
C TYR A 160 -17.37 -0.49 7.37
N SER A 161 -17.97 -0.16 8.53
CA SER A 161 -18.62 -1.14 9.43
C SER A 161 -19.54 -2.13 8.72
N TYR A 162 -20.20 -1.71 7.64
CA TYR A 162 -21.09 -2.58 6.87
C TYR A 162 -20.33 -3.72 6.16
N ILE A 163 -19.08 -3.50 5.70
CA ILE A 163 -18.22 -4.53 5.11
C ILE A 163 -17.77 -5.50 6.21
N ILE A 164 -17.40 -4.99 7.39
CA ILE A 164 -17.04 -5.82 8.55
C ILE A 164 -18.22 -6.71 8.94
N ASN A 165 -19.38 -6.10 9.19
CA ASN A 165 -20.60 -6.79 9.58
C ASN A 165 -21.04 -7.81 8.54
N TYR A 166 -20.87 -7.52 7.25
CA TYR A 166 -21.15 -8.48 6.19
C TYR A 166 -20.16 -9.64 6.19
N SER A 167 -18.87 -9.34 6.30
CA SER A 167 -17.80 -10.32 6.20
C SER A 167 -17.74 -11.31 7.35
N LEU A 168 -18.24 -10.92 8.53
CA LEU A 168 -18.28 -11.75 9.74
C LEU A 168 -19.59 -12.55 9.89
N LYS A 169 -20.47 -12.56 8.88
CA LYS A 169 -21.67 -13.42 8.88
C LYS A 169 -21.32 -14.87 8.54
N ASP A 170 -22.11 -15.79 9.07
CA ASP A 170 -22.08 -17.21 8.71
C ASP A 170 -22.63 -17.45 7.29
N ASP A 171 -23.75 -16.80 6.94
CA ASP A 171 -24.34 -16.81 5.60
C ASP A 171 -24.04 -15.50 4.86
N LEU A 172 -23.30 -15.61 3.76
CA LEU A 172 -22.87 -14.49 2.93
C LEU A 172 -23.75 -14.28 1.70
N LYS A 173 -24.96 -14.87 1.64
CA LYS A 173 -25.88 -14.60 0.52
C LYS A 173 -26.42 -13.19 0.60
N SER A 174 -26.29 -12.47 -0.51
CA SER A 174 -26.84 -11.12 -0.66
C SER A 174 -27.52 -10.95 -2.02
N LYS A 175 -28.54 -10.10 -2.09
CA LYS A 175 -29.16 -9.69 -3.35
C LYS A 175 -28.26 -8.77 -4.18
N THR A 176 -27.25 -8.18 -3.55
CA THR A 176 -26.25 -7.32 -4.18
C THR A 176 -24.85 -7.84 -3.91
N LYS A 177 -23.92 -7.53 -4.82
CA LYS A 177 -22.51 -7.86 -4.67
C LYS A 177 -21.90 -6.95 -3.59
N VAL A 178 -21.40 -7.53 -2.51
CA VAL A 178 -20.76 -6.81 -1.40
C VAL A 178 -19.36 -7.35 -1.21
N GLY A 179 -18.37 -6.46 -1.12
CA GLY A 179 -16.98 -6.84 -0.86
C GLY A 179 -16.88 -7.62 0.44
N CYS A 180 -16.09 -8.69 0.46
CA CYS A 180 -16.02 -9.60 1.60
C CYS A 180 -14.57 -9.87 1.99
N VAL A 181 -14.19 -9.51 3.21
CA VAL A 181 -12.79 -9.55 3.65
C VAL A 181 -12.58 -10.49 4.83
N GLN A 182 -11.39 -11.08 4.93
CA GLN A 182 -10.95 -11.73 6.16
C GLN A 182 -10.07 -10.74 6.90
N LEU A 183 -10.51 -10.32 8.08
CA LEU A 183 -9.83 -9.30 8.87
C LEU A 183 -8.63 -9.92 9.60
N ASN A 184 -7.45 -9.41 9.30
CA ASN A 184 -6.20 -9.78 9.93
C ASN A 184 -5.55 -8.53 10.52
N ILE A 185 -5.39 -8.50 11.84
CA ILE A 185 -4.88 -7.33 12.54
C ILE A 185 -3.40 -7.51 12.86
N LEU A 186 -2.62 -6.52 12.44
CA LEU A 186 -1.20 -6.35 12.67
C LEU A 186 -1.03 -5.49 13.93
N ASP A 187 -0.85 -6.17 15.05
CA ASP A 187 -0.72 -5.53 16.36
C ASP A 187 0.63 -5.89 16.98
N PRO A 188 1.54 -4.91 17.17
CA PRO A 188 2.86 -5.17 17.73
C PRO A 188 2.79 -5.75 19.15
N ARG A 189 1.69 -5.54 19.88
CA ARG A 189 1.46 -6.13 21.22
C ARG A 189 1.25 -7.64 21.18
N ASN A 190 0.79 -8.16 20.04
CA ASN A 190 0.53 -9.58 19.81
C ASN A 190 1.64 -10.25 18.99
N SER A 191 2.74 -9.54 18.73
CA SER A 191 3.91 -10.06 18.01
C SER A 191 4.40 -11.39 18.63
N PRO A 192 4.76 -12.38 17.79
CA PRO A 192 4.97 -12.28 16.34
C PRO A 192 3.70 -12.57 15.51
N ASP A 193 2.56 -12.84 16.15
CA ASP A 193 1.42 -13.45 15.48
C ASP A 193 0.37 -12.43 15.01
N VAL A 194 -0.29 -12.78 13.90
CA VAL A 194 -1.40 -12.00 13.36
C VAL A 194 -2.69 -12.35 14.10
N THR A 195 -3.47 -11.34 14.47
CA THR A 195 -4.79 -11.56 15.10
C THR A 195 -5.87 -11.67 14.01
N THR A 196 -6.38 -12.88 13.75
CA THR A 196 -7.49 -13.09 12.80
C THR A 196 -8.85 -12.92 13.49
N ILE A 197 -9.72 -12.10 12.92
CA ILE A 197 -11.09 -11.91 13.39
C ILE A 197 -12.05 -12.68 12.48
N ASP A 198 -12.72 -13.68 13.04
CA ASP A 198 -13.59 -14.63 12.32
C ASP A 198 -15.08 -14.54 12.72
N SER A 199 -15.41 -13.70 13.70
CA SER A 199 -16.76 -13.56 14.22
C SER A 199 -16.99 -12.16 14.79
N ILE A 200 -18.25 -11.73 14.82
CA ILE A 200 -18.63 -10.43 15.37
C ILE A 200 -18.31 -10.30 16.87
N SER A 201 -18.37 -11.40 17.63
CA SER A 201 -18.00 -11.39 19.05
C SER A 201 -16.53 -11.04 19.23
N LYS A 202 -15.63 -11.75 18.52
CA LYS A 202 -14.19 -11.46 18.58
C LYS A 202 -13.88 -10.05 18.10
N PHE A 203 -14.60 -9.56 17.10
CA PHE A 203 -14.44 -8.18 16.63
C PHE A 203 -14.77 -7.17 17.73
N ASN A 204 -15.93 -7.32 18.37
CA ASN A 204 -16.35 -6.42 19.45
C ASN A 204 -15.41 -6.50 20.66
N ASP A 205 -14.95 -7.71 21.02
CA ASP A 205 -13.98 -7.91 22.09
C ASP A 205 -12.65 -7.22 21.76
N TYR A 206 -12.19 -7.32 20.50
CA TYR A 206 -10.98 -6.64 20.03
C TYR A 206 -11.16 -5.12 20.12
N ILE A 207 -12.21 -4.54 19.53
CA ILE A 207 -12.44 -3.08 19.54
C ILE A 207 -12.60 -2.55 20.98
N SER A 208 -13.25 -3.29 21.87
CA SER A 208 -13.47 -2.87 23.27
C SER A 208 -12.19 -2.90 24.11
N SER A 209 -11.24 -3.77 23.77
CA SER A 209 -9.95 -3.91 24.46
C SER A 209 -8.83 -3.11 23.78
N ASN A 210 -9.02 -2.76 22.51
CA ASN A 210 -8.09 -1.98 21.72
C ASN A 210 -8.25 -0.49 22.04
N ASN A 211 -7.55 -0.04 23.07
CA ASN A 211 -7.17 1.36 23.10
C ASN A 211 -6.17 1.56 21.95
N ASP A 212 -6.49 2.48 21.05
CA ASP A 212 -5.61 2.96 19.99
C ASP A 212 -4.23 3.19 20.62
N ILE A 213 -3.15 2.82 19.94
CA ILE A 213 -1.80 3.12 20.45
C ILE A 213 -1.67 4.65 20.37
N GLU A 214 -2.03 5.34 21.45
CA GLU A 214 -1.85 6.78 21.59
C GLU A 214 -0.36 7.04 21.74
N ILE A 215 0.25 7.42 20.63
CA ILE A 215 1.65 7.80 20.61
C ILE A 215 1.67 9.29 20.98
N SER A 216 1.90 9.58 22.27
CA SER A 216 2.05 10.95 22.74
C SER A 216 3.36 11.56 22.24
N ASP A 217 3.37 12.89 22.06
CA ASP A 217 4.54 13.66 21.58
C ASP A 217 5.76 13.52 22.51
N ASP A 218 5.54 13.21 23.79
CA ASP A 218 6.57 12.78 24.73
C ASP A 218 6.82 11.28 24.55
N ILE A 219 7.84 10.96 23.76
CA ILE A 219 8.27 9.60 23.45
C ILE A 219 8.56 8.84 24.77
N ASP A 220 7.78 7.80 25.04
CA ASP A 220 8.25 6.71 25.89
C ASP A 220 9.34 5.99 25.09
N GLU A 221 10.60 6.22 25.46
CA GLU A 221 11.79 5.56 24.89
C GLU A 221 11.71 4.01 24.97
N ASN A 222 10.65 3.46 25.57
CA ASN A 222 10.39 2.04 25.77
C ASN A 222 9.30 1.45 24.86
N LEU A 223 8.69 2.21 23.93
CA LEU A 223 7.64 1.68 23.06
C LEU A 223 8.23 0.64 22.07
N THR A 224 8.18 -0.63 22.47
CA THR A 224 8.77 -1.74 21.72
C THR A 224 7.78 -2.22 20.66
N LEU A 225 8.00 -1.82 19.41
CA LEU A 225 7.13 -2.21 18.29
C LEU A 225 7.74 -3.38 17.52
N ASN A 226 7.54 -4.59 18.06
CA ASN A 226 8.09 -5.81 17.48
C ASN A 226 7.39 -6.18 16.15
N PRO A 227 8.12 -6.71 15.15
CA PRO A 227 7.54 -7.14 13.89
C PRO A 227 6.50 -8.26 14.03
N VAL A 228 5.46 -8.22 13.19
CA VAL A 228 4.49 -9.32 13.05
C VAL A 228 4.82 -10.14 11.81
N ILE A 229 4.77 -11.47 11.92
CA ILE A 229 5.14 -12.42 10.88
C ILE A 229 3.88 -13.05 10.29
N ILE A 230 3.76 -12.99 8.97
CA ILE A 230 2.71 -13.60 8.17
C ILE A 230 3.36 -14.70 7.32
N GLN A 231 3.17 -15.96 7.71
CA GLN A 231 3.53 -17.09 6.87
C GLN A 231 2.43 -17.31 5.82
N TYR A 232 2.52 -16.64 4.67
CA TYR A 232 1.48 -16.66 3.64
C TYR A 232 1.41 -18.01 2.90
N SER A 233 2.57 -18.60 2.64
CA SER A 233 2.71 -19.95 2.06
C SER A 233 4.04 -20.55 2.49
N ASN A 234 4.34 -21.81 2.14
CA ASN A 234 5.66 -22.38 2.40
C ASN A 234 6.80 -21.63 1.67
N GLU A 235 6.46 -20.89 0.60
CA GLU A 235 7.42 -20.18 -0.25
C GLU A 235 7.49 -18.68 0.04
N ILE A 236 6.49 -18.11 0.72
CA ILE A 236 6.36 -16.67 0.91
C ILE A 236 6.16 -16.36 2.39
N LYS A 237 7.10 -15.61 2.95
CA LYS A 237 7.04 -15.03 4.29
C LYS A 237 6.95 -13.52 4.18
N ILE A 238 5.98 -12.91 4.85
CA ILE A 238 5.81 -11.46 4.90
C ILE A 238 6.02 -11.03 6.34
N THR A 239 6.88 -10.05 6.58
CA THR A 239 7.13 -9.47 7.89
C THR A 239 6.63 -8.03 7.90
N SER A 240 5.65 -7.73 8.74
CA SER A 240 5.16 -6.39 8.99
C SER A 240 6.08 -5.67 9.96
N LEU A 241 6.57 -4.51 9.56
CA LEU A 241 7.35 -3.58 10.36
C LEU A 241 6.50 -2.36 10.68
N PHE A 242 6.66 -1.78 11.86
CA PHE A 242 5.80 -0.71 12.33
C PHE A 242 6.50 0.64 12.25
N PHE A 243 5.71 1.67 11.92
CA PHE A 243 6.11 3.06 11.75
C PHE A 243 5.05 3.96 12.38
N ILE A 244 5.40 5.21 12.66
CA ILE A 244 4.44 6.22 13.11
C ILE A 244 4.30 7.26 12.01
N ASP A 245 3.06 7.54 11.60
CA ASP A 245 2.78 8.57 10.60
C ASP A 245 2.75 9.99 11.18
N SER A 246 2.33 10.98 10.38
CA SER A 246 2.24 12.40 10.80
C SER A 246 1.10 12.69 11.76
N ASP A 247 0.13 11.80 11.88
CA ASP A 247 -1.02 11.95 12.76
C ASP A 247 -0.83 11.14 14.06
N ASN A 248 0.41 10.74 14.35
CA ASN A 248 0.79 9.88 15.46
C ASN A 248 0.02 8.54 15.48
N LYS A 249 -0.31 8.00 14.29
CA LYS A 249 -0.97 6.71 14.14
C LYS A 249 -0.01 5.61 13.68
N LEU A 250 -0.35 4.38 14.06
CA LEU A 250 0.42 3.20 13.71
C LEU A 250 0.25 2.87 12.23
N SER A 251 1.35 2.91 11.48
CA SER A 251 1.45 2.47 10.09
C SER A 251 2.33 1.21 9.99
N SER A 252 2.23 0.52 8.86
CA SER A 252 2.98 -0.71 8.60
C SER A 252 3.71 -0.66 7.26
N GLY A 253 4.95 -1.12 7.27
CA GLY A 253 5.72 -1.50 6.09
C GLY A 253 5.90 -3.00 6.04
N TYR A 254 6.32 -3.51 4.89
CA TYR A 254 6.31 -4.94 4.62
C TYR A 254 7.61 -5.41 4.01
N CYS A 255 8.22 -6.43 4.59
CA CYS A 255 9.33 -7.18 4.01
C CYS A 255 8.82 -8.53 3.50
N ILE A 256 8.98 -8.80 2.21
CA ILE A 256 8.44 -9.97 1.52
C ILE A 256 9.62 -10.83 1.07
N GLU A 257 9.77 -11.98 1.72
CA GLU A 257 10.83 -12.94 1.49
C GLU A 257 10.29 -14.12 0.69
N TYR A 258 10.96 -14.44 -0.42
CA TYR A 258 10.69 -15.61 -1.24
C TYR A 258 11.73 -16.69 -0.97
N ALA A 259 11.29 -17.86 -0.53
CA ALA A 259 12.18 -18.95 -0.10
C ALA A 259 13.00 -19.54 -1.28
N SER A 260 12.38 -19.63 -2.46
CA SER A 260 12.97 -20.29 -3.64
C SER A 260 14.15 -19.56 -4.27
N ASP A 261 14.13 -18.22 -4.30
CA ASP A 261 15.16 -17.39 -4.95
C ASP A 261 15.90 -16.46 -3.96
N LYS A 262 15.52 -16.49 -2.67
CA LYS A 262 16.04 -15.63 -1.60
C LYS A 262 15.93 -14.15 -1.94
N LYS A 263 14.97 -13.77 -2.79
CA LYS A 263 14.70 -12.36 -3.09
C LYS A 263 13.91 -11.74 -1.94
N LEU A 264 14.29 -10.51 -1.61
CA LEU A 264 13.63 -9.71 -0.58
C LEU A 264 13.17 -8.38 -1.16
N ILE A 265 11.87 -8.12 -1.03
CA ILE A 265 11.23 -6.85 -1.40
C ILE A 265 10.79 -6.15 -0.12
N CYS A 266 11.12 -4.87 0.02
CA CYS A 266 10.67 -4.07 1.16
C CYS A 266 9.83 -2.89 0.66
N VAL A 267 8.65 -2.71 1.24
CA VAL A 267 7.73 -1.61 0.96
C VAL A 267 7.59 -0.80 2.25
N ILE A 268 8.09 0.43 2.25
CA ILE A 268 8.11 1.31 3.43
C ILE A 268 6.97 2.33 3.31
N PRO A 269 6.17 2.57 4.37
CA PRO A 269 5.08 3.55 4.35
C PRO A 269 5.60 4.97 4.46
N ARG A 270 4.74 5.95 4.18
CA ARG A 270 4.99 7.32 4.65
C ARG A 270 5.07 7.27 6.17
N TYR A 271 6.07 7.92 6.75
CA TYR A 271 6.30 7.93 8.19
C TYR A 271 6.84 9.29 8.64
N SER A 272 6.64 9.59 9.92
CA SER A 272 7.31 10.65 10.66
C SER A 272 8.36 10.09 11.60
N ILE A 273 8.12 8.90 12.19
CA ILE A 273 9.05 8.24 13.11
C ILE A 273 9.28 6.81 12.68
N ILE A 274 10.55 6.39 12.65
CA ILE A 274 10.96 4.99 12.54
C ILE A 274 11.30 4.48 13.94
N PRO A 275 10.51 3.55 14.51
CA PRO A 275 10.83 2.91 15.79
C PRO A 275 12.21 2.23 15.77
N LYS A 276 12.86 2.17 16.94
CA LYS A 276 14.22 1.63 17.09
C LYS A 276 14.31 0.17 16.65
N GLU A 277 13.31 -0.65 16.99
CA GLU A 277 13.22 -2.06 16.63
C GLU A 277 13.10 -2.24 15.11
N THR A 278 12.27 -1.42 14.46
CA THR A 278 12.13 -1.39 13.00
C THR A 278 13.45 -1.02 12.33
N LEU A 279 14.13 0.04 12.80
CA LEU A 279 15.42 0.44 12.25
C LEU A 279 16.50 -0.63 12.49
N ALA A 280 16.52 -1.25 13.66
CA ALA A 280 17.44 -2.33 13.97
C ALA A 280 17.20 -3.53 13.04
N PHE A 281 15.95 -3.92 12.83
CA PHE A 281 15.57 -4.99 11.90
C PHE A 281 16.04 -4.68 10.46
N LEU A 282 15.76 -3.48 9.95
CA LEU A 282 16.18 -3.09 8.59
C LEU A 282 17.70 -3.16 8.40
N LYS A 283 18.48 -2.89 9.46
CA LYS A 283 19.95 -2.98 9.45
C LYS A 283 20.50 -4.40 9.54
N THR A 284 19.74 -5.37 10.07
CA THR A 284 20.19 -6.77 10.14
C THR A 284 19.92 -7.56 8.86
N ILE A 285 19.05 -7.05 7.98
CA ILE A 285 18.78 -7.65 6.68
C ILE A 285 20.05 -7.66 5.85
N GLN A 286 20.44 -8.84 5.37
CA GLN A 286 21.66 -9.00 4.58
C GLN A 286 21.60 -8.23 3.27
N LEU A 287 20.49 -8.29 2.53
CA LEU A 287 20.32 -7.58 1.26
C LEU A 287 18.83 -7.45 0.90
N ILE A 288 18.40 -6.24 0.55
CA ILE A 288 17.07 -5.94 0.01
C ILE A 288 17.19 -5.71 -1.49
N ASN A 289 16.69 -6.63 -2.31
CA ASN A 289 16.84 -6.53 -3.77
C ASN A 289 16.04 -5.37 -4.35
N ILE A 290 14.84 -5.13 -3.81
CA ILE A 290 13.96 -4.04 -4.24
C ILE A 290 13.42 -3.33 -3.00
N LEU A 291 13.74 -2.05 -2.86
CA LEU A 291 13.21 -1.17 -1.82
C LEU A 291 12.26 -0.14 -2.45
N ILE A 292 11.00 -0.15 -2.05
CA ILE A 292 10.01 0.87 -2.40
C ILE A 292 9.92 1.81 -1.21
N PHE A 293 10.27 3.08 -1.41
CA PHE A 293 10.52 4.03 -0.34
C PHE A 293 9.84 5.38 -0.62
N PRO A 294 9.16 6.01 0.35
CA PRO A 294 8.57 7.32 0.12
C PRO A 294 9.65 8.41 0.15
N ILE A 295 9.48 9.45 -0.66
CA ILE A 295 10.20 10.71 -0.38
C ILE A 295 9.51 11.39 0.80
N VAL A 296 10.19 11.40 1.95
CA VAL A 296 9.65 11.97 3.19
C VAL A 296 9.95 13.48 3.23
N PRO A 297 8.93 14.36 3.31
CA PRO A 297 9.15 15.80 3.41
C PRO A 297 9.91 16.20 4.68
N ASN A 298 10.87 17.13 4.57
CA ASN A 298 11.56 17.69 5.74
C ASN A 298 10.82 18.93 6.22
N GLU A 299 10.32 18.93 7.46
CA GLU A 299 9.76 20.09 8.20
C GLU A 299 8.68 20.91 7.43
N SER A 300 8.20 20.41 6.30
CA SER A 300 7.33 21.08 5.35
C SER A 300 6.30 20.09 4.84
N ILE A 301 5.13 20.60 4.42
CA ILE A 301 4.02 19.76 3.94
C ILE A 301 4.32 19.14 2.55
N SER A 302 5.37 19.61 1.85
CA SER A 302 5.67 19.23 0.46
C SER A 302 7.12 18.82 0.27
N ILE A 303 7.38 17.99 -0.74
CA ILE A 303 8.75 17.60 -1.08
C ILE A 303 9.59 18.80 -1.52
N ASN A 304 10.92 18.70 -1.37
CA ASN A 304 11.91 19.68 -1.80
C ASN A 304 13.27 18.99 -2.05
N SER A 305 14.25 19.71 -2.58
CA SER A 305 15.56 19.12 -2.88
C SER A 305 16.27 18.53 -1.65
N LYS A 306 16.05 19.08 -0.45
CA LYS A 306 16.60 18.56 0.80
C LYS A 306 15.91 17.25 1.20
N SER A 307 14.59 17.17 1.08
CA SER A 307 13.82 15.95 1.38
C SER A 307 14.22 14.78 0.47
N ILE A 308 14.45 15.04 -0.81
CA ILE A 308 14.95 14.05 -1.78
C ILE A 308 16.34 13.58 -1.37
N LYS A 309 17.26 14.51 -1.08
CA LYS A 309 18.64 14.19 -0.67
C LYS A 309 18.68 13.38 0.63
N ASP A 310 17.88 13.76 1.62
CA ASP A 310 17.83 13.08 2.91
C ASP A 310 17.26 11.65 2.76
N SER A 311 16.26 11.46 1.89
CA SER A 311 15.72 10.13 1.56
C SER A 311 16.78 9.23 0.88
N ILE A 312 17.57 9.77 -0.06
CA ILE A 312 18.67 9.05 -0.71
C ILE A 312 19.72 8.64 0.32
N ASN A 313 20.19 9.59 1.14
CA ASN A 313 21.19 9.34 2.16
C ASN A 313 20.70 8.32 3.20
N PHE A 314 19.44 8.39 3.60
CA PHE A 314 18.86 7.42 4.52
C PHE A 314 18.91 6.02 3.91
N CYS A 315 18.38 5.84 2.70
CA CYS A 315 18.38 4.54 2.03
C CYS A 315 19.81 4.00 1.87
N ALA A 316 20.73 4.82 1.36
CA ALA A 316 22.08 4.40 1.04
C ALA A 316 22.94 4.04 2.26
N ASN A 317 22.75 4.74 3.38
CA ASN A 317 23.59 4.58 4.57
C ASN A 317 22.98 3.67 5.64
N MET A 318 21.65 3.54 5.67
CA MET A 318 20.96 2.79 6.73
C MET A 318 20.43 1.43 6.27
N ILE A 319 20.28 1.21 4.97
CA ILE A 319 19.62 0.02 4.43
C ILE A 319 20.51 -0.62 3.36
N ASN A 320 20.84 -1.90 3.52
CA ASN A 320 21.60 -2.62 2.49
C ASN A 320 20.67 -3.06 1.35
N THR A 321 20.66 -2.32 0.24
CA THR A 321 19.73 -2.54 -0.88
C THR A 321 20.42 -2.46 -2.25
N GLU A 322 19.80 -2.97 -3.30
CA GLU A 322 20.30 -2.89 -4.69
C GLU A 322 19.55 -1.85 -5.54
N ASN A 323 18.21 -1.90 -5.51
CA ASN A 323 17.33 -1.06 -6.33
C ASN A 323 16.33 -0.34 -5.45
N ILE A 324 16.34 1.00 -5.48
CA ILE A 324 15.45 1.88 -4.74
C ILE A 324 14.48 2.56 -5.69
N PHE A 325 13.19 2.45 -5.39
CA PHE A 325 12.09 3.06 -6.12
C PHE A 325 11.37 4.06 -5.22
N PHE A 326 11.49 5.35 -5.55
CA PHE A 326 10.87 6.42 -4.78
C PHE A 326 9.41 6.63 -5.17
N TYR A 327 8.54 6.84 -4.18
CA TYR A 327 7.14 7.23 -4.38
C TYR A 327 6.77 8.43 -3.49
N SER A 328 5.49 8.80 -3.45
CA SER A 328 4.96 9.94 -2.68
C SER A 328 5.39 11.27 -3.29
N ILE A 329 5.33 11.34 -4.63
CA ILE A 329 5.69 12.54 -5.39
C ILE A 329 4.46 13.42 -5.56
N ASP A 330 4.54 14.68 -5.11
CA ASP A 330 3.49 15.68 -5.29
C ASP A 330 3.64 16.46 -6.62
N CYS A 331 2.70 17.35 -6.89
CA CYS A 331 2.68 18.19 -8.09
C CYS A 331 3.53 19.46 -8.00
N LYS A 332 4.40 19.60 -6.99
CA LYS A 332 5.29 20.76 -6.86
C LYS A 332 6.45 20.71 -7.85
N TYR A 333 6.90 19.51 -8.18
CA TYR A 333 7.97 19.27 -9.14
C TYR A 333 7.57 18.21 -10.16
N SER A 334 8.07 18.38 -11.39
CA SER A 334 7.85 17.38 -12.43
C SER A 334 8.65 16.12 -12.12
N HIS A 335 8.20 14.98 -12.65
CA HIS A 335 8.90 13.71 -12.58
C HIS A 335 10.37 13.86 -13.00
N ASP A 336 10.61 14.49 -14.15
CA ASP A 336 11.96 14.63 -14.70
C ASP A 336 12.86 15.50 -13.80
N PHE A 337 12.31 16.54 -13.17
CA PHE A 337 13.06 17.36 -12.22
C PHE A 337 13.43 16.57 -10.95
N VAL A 338 12.50 15.78 -10.41
CA VAL A 338 12.80 14.93 -9.25
C VAL A 338 13.84 13.87 -9.63
N GLN A 339 13.71 13.25 -10.81
CA GLN A 339 14.68 12.26 -11.30
C GLN A 339 16.07 12.89 -11.50
N GLU A 340 16.16 14.11 -12.03
CA GLU A 340 17.45 14.82 -12.16
C GLU A 340 18.12 15.04 -10.80
N ILE A 341 17.36 15.42 -9.77
CA ILE A 341 17.90 15.55 -8.41
C ILE A 341 18.37 14.19 -7.89
N VAL A 342 17.61 13.13 -8.11
CA VAL A 342 17.98 11.77 -7.71
C VAL A 342 19.27 11.33 -8.41
N ASP A 343 19.37 11.51 -9.73
CA ASP A 343 20.55 11.16 -10.52
C ASP A 343 21.78 11.94 -10.05
N LYS A 344 21.64 13.24 -9.80
CA LYS A 344 22.74 14.09 -9.33
C LYS A 344 23.27 13.68 -7.96
N ASN A 345 22.39 13.30 -7.02
CA ASN A 345 22.80 12.94 -5.66
C ASN A 345 23.22 11.47 -5.54
N SER A 346 22.74 10.58 -6.43
CA SER A 346 23.09 9.15 -6.42
C SER A 346 24.49 8.84 -6.95
N ILE A 347 25.18 9.81 -7.57
CA ILE A 347 26.59 9.67 -8.00
C ILE A 347 27.51 9.26 -6.84
N GLU A 348 27.18 9.66 -5.60
CA GLU A 348 27.93 9.29 -4.39
C GLU A 348 27.77 7.79 -4.04
N PHE A 349 26.81 7.10 -4.63
CA PHE A 349 26.44 5.70 -4.33
C PHE A 349 26.37 4.84 -5.61
N PRO A 350 27.48 4.66 -6.34
CA PRO A 350 27.49 4.06 -7.69
C PRO A 350 27.02 2.60 -7.77
N ASN A 351 26.97 1.89 -6.64
CA ASN A 351 26.50 0.50 -6.56
C ASN A 351 24.99 0.38 -6.34
N LEU A 352 24.30 1.50 -6.09
CA LEU A 352 22.87 1.56 -5.85
C LEU A 352 22.17 2.14 -7.08
N LYS A 353 20.98 1.63 -7.40
CA LYS A 353 20.14 2.19 -8.45
C LYS A 353 18.96 2.89 -7.83
N PHE A 354 18.80 4.18 -8.12
CA PHE A 354 17.67 4.97 -7.66
C PHE A 354 16.76 5.31 -8.83
N THR A 355 15.45 5.23 -8.64
CA THR A 355 14.47 5.55 -9.67
C THR A 355 13.27 6.22 -9.04
N VAL A 356 12.82 7.33 -9.63
CA VAL A 356 11.54 7.93 -9.29
C VAL A 356 10.45 7.11 -9.96
N SER A 357 9.53 6.57 -9.17
CA SER A 357 8.48 5.70 -9.70
C SER A 357 7.45 6.51 -10.49
N PHE A 358 6.66 5.84 -11.31
CA PHE A 358 5.51 6.44 -12.00
C PHE A 358 4.41 5.39 -12.19
N ASP A 359 3.18 5.84 -12.38
CA ASP A 359 2.04 4.95 -12.59
C ASP A 359 2.23 4.13 -13.87
N SER A 360 1.79 2.87 -13.88
CA SER A 360 2.04 1.84 -14.91
C SER A 360 3.44 1.25 -14.98
N GLN A 361 4.38 1.69 -14.13
CA GLN A 361 5.72 1.11 -14.11
C GLN A 361 5.69 -0.36 -13.67
N ILE A 362 6.32 -1.22 -14.47
CA ILE A 362 6.52 -2.65 -14.18
C ILE A 362 7.98 -2.88 -13.81
N ILE A 363 8.23 -3.55 -12.69
CA ILE A 363 9.56 -3.90 -12.21
C ILE A 363 9.65 -5.43 -12.13
N PRO A 364 10.51 -6.09 -12.90
CA PRO A 364 10.70 -7.53 -12.78
C PRO A 364 11.36 -7.87 -11.43
N ILE A 365 10.82 -8.87 -10.74
CA ILE A 365 11.41 -9.40 -9.50
C ILE A 365 12.47 -10.47 -9.81
N ILE A 366 12.20 -11.27 -10.85
CA ILE A 366 13.06 -12.33 -11.36
C ILE A 366 13.32 -12.01 -12.84
N THR A 367 14.60 -12.03 -13.24
CA THR A 367 15.02 -12.04 -14.65
C THR A 367 15.38 -13.45 -15.07
#